data_AF-A0A9D9Z4I0-F1
#
_entry.id   AF-A0A9D9Z4I0-F1
#
_cell.length_a   1.000
_cell.length_b   1.000
_cell.length_c   1.000
_cell.angle_alpha   90.00
_cell.angle_beta   90.00
_cell.angle_gamma   90.00
#
_symmetry.space_group_name_H-M   'P 1'
#
loop_
_entity.id
_entity.type
_entity.pdbx_description
1 polymer ?
#
loop_
_entity_poly.entity_id
_entity_poly.type
_entity_poly.pdbx_seq_one_letter_code
_entity_poly.pdbx_strand_id
1 'polypeptide(L)'
;MLTEADRATLAEAGITNIDRLASAAAAFLRAHPIYEASPVTNALSEAEEAYLRSAGARGVGAWSEESAADNVAVIAGEFAQMVTTALSQKEVAELLGVSASRIRQKLEAGELYAIRTTGGRVCPRFQFGSKGTLAGLEAVLRALRPEAHPVAVQRFFMDTHPDLTSDTLNRALSPQEWLLTGHPPEAVVILVSEV
;
A
#
# COMPACT_ATOMS: atom_id res chain seq x y z
N MET A 1 20.94 11.00 -14.15
CA MET A 1 19.93 10.64 -15.17
C MET A 1 19.64 9.15 -15.02
N LEU A 2 18.38 8.71 -15.20
CA LEU A 2 18.02 7.28 -15.14
C LEU A 2 18.72 6.51 -16.27
N THR A 3 19.31 5.37 -15.92
CA THR A 3 19.95 4.46 -16.88
C THR A 3 18.91 3.70 -17.70
N GLU A 4 19.34 3.04 -18.78
CA GLU A 4 18.43 2.18 -19.57
C GLU A 4 17.92 0.98 -18.75
N ALA A 5 18.77 0.42 -17.88
CA ALA A 5 18.39 -0.67 -16.98
C ALA A 5 17.30 -0.22 -15.98
N ASP A 6 17.41 1.01 -15.45
CA ASP A 6 16.38 1.57 -14.55
C ASP A 6 15.05 1.74 -15.29
N ARG A 7 15.09 2.22 -16.54
CA ARG A 7 13.87 2.39 -17.37
C ARG A 7 13.20 1.06 -17.69
N ALA A 8 13.99 0.05 -18.04
CA ALA A 8 13.48 -1.31 -18.27
C ALA A 8 12.81 -1.88 -17.02
N THR A 9 13.48 -1.77 -15.86
CA THR A 9 12.95 -2.22 -14.56
C THR A 9 11.62 -1.54 -14.23
N LEU A 10 11.54 -0.22 -14.43
CA LEU A 10 10.30 0.54 -14.21
C LEU A 10 9.18 0.10 -15.18
N ALA A 11 9.50 -0.14 -16.45
CA ALA A 11 8.54 -0.60 -17.44
C ALA A 11 7.97 -1.99 -17.09
N GLU A 12 8.81 -2.92 -16.63
CA GLU A 12 8.39 -4.25 -16.16
C GLU A 12 7.45 -4.16 -14.95
N ALA A 13 7.66 -3.18 -14.07
CA ALA A 13 6.77 -2.88 -12.96
C ALA A 13 5.47 -2.13 -13.36
N GLY A 14 5.24 -1.93 -14.67
CA GLY A 14 4.09 -1.21 -15.21
C GLY A 14 4.19 0.33 -15.09
N ILE A 15 5.37 0.86 -14.77
CA ILE A 15 5.65 2.29 -14.64
C ILE A 15 6.28 2.79 -15.94
N THR A 16 5.43 3.06 -16.93
CA THR A 16 5.87 3.52 -18.26
C THR A 16 5.98 5.04 -18.38
N ASN A 17 5.43 5.79 -17.41
CA ASN A 17 5.46 7.25 -17.39
C ASN A 17 6.18 7.77 -16.14
N ILE A 18 7.48 8.07 -16.30
CA ILE A 18 8.36 8.53 -15.22
C ILE A 18 7.94 9.91 -14.70
N ASP A 19 7.50 10.82 -15.56
CA ASP A 19 7.07 12.16 -15.16
C ASP A 19 5.83 12.11 -14.27
N ARG A 20 4.93 11.16 -14.53
CA ARG A 20 3.77 10.89 -13.68
C ARG A 20 4.21 10.37 -12.31
N LEU A 21 5.20 9.47 -12.26
CA LEU A 21 5.77 8.98 -11.00
C LEU A 21 6.35 10.14 -10.18
N ALA A 22 7.23 10.94 -10.78
CA ALA A 22 7.84 12.09 -10.11
C ALA A 22 6.80 13.13 -9.66
N SER A 23 5.80 13.41 -10.50
CA SER A 23 4.71 14.32 -10.17
C SER A 23 3.86 13.83 -9.00
N ALA A 24 3.59 12.53 -8.92
CA ALA A 24 2.85 11.92 -7.82
C ALA A 24 3.63 11.98 -6.51
N ALA A 25 4.95 11.71 -6.54
CA ALA A 25 5.82 11.87 -5.38
C ALA A 25 5.85 13.34 -4.90
N ALA A 26 6.01 14.29 -5.82
CA ALA A 26 5.99 15.72 -5.47
C ALA A 26 4.63 16.19 -4.94
N ALA A 27 3.52 15.63 -5.45
CA ALA A 27 2.18 15.92 -4.94
C ALA A 27 1.99 15.36 -3.52
N PHE A 28 2.52 14.18 -3.26
CA PHE A 28 2.50 13.56 -1.94
C PHE A 28 3.21 14.41 -0.89
N LEU A 29 4.45 14.81 -1.17
CA LEU A 29 5.27 15.61 -0.24
C LEU A 29 4.65 16.98 0.06
N ARG A 30 3.93 17.57 -0.90
CA ARG A 30 3.19 18.82 -0.67
C ARG A 30 1.99 18.64 0.25
N ALA A 31 1.35 17.47 0.23
CA ALA A 31 0.16 17.19 1.02
C ALA A 31 0.48 16.69 2.44
N HIS A 32 1.68 16.12 2.65
CA HIS A 32 2.11 15.53 3.92
C HIS A 32 3.48 16.09 4.30
N PRO A 33 3.56 17.22 5.02
CA PRO A 33 4.84 17.73 5.53
C PRO A 33 5.36 16.78 6.63
N ILE A 34 6.44 16.06 6.36
CA ILE A 34 6.89 14.90 7.17
C ILE A 34 7.71 15.30 8.42
N TYR A 35 7.88 16.59 8.72
CA TYR A 35 8.75 17.04 9.82
C TYR A 35 8.08 18.07 10.74
N GLU A 36 7.39 17.60 11.78
CA GLU A 36 7.05 18.45 12.95
C GLU A 36 7.57 17.90 14.29
N ALA A 37 8.09 16.67 14.35
CA ALA A 37 8.60 16.10 15.59
C ALA A 37 9.97 15.44 15.42
N SER A 38 10.94 15.86 16.22
CA SER A 38 12.19 15.12 16.41
C SER A 38 11.87 13.78 17.09
N PRO A 39 12.36 12.64 16.55
CA PRO A 39 12.12 11.36 17.18
C PRO A 39 12.91 11.26 18.48
N VAL A 40 12.33 10.54 19.43
CA VAL A 40 12.94 10.27 20.73
C VAL A 40 14.12 9.32 20.51
N THR A 41 15.33 9.85 20.59
CA THR A 41 16.58 9.10 20.47
C THR A 41 16.99 8.55 21.83
N ASN A 42 16.52 7.35 22.17
CA ASN A 42 17.20 6.37 23.03
C ASN A 42 16.22 5.29 23.49
N ALA A 43 16.39 4.06 23.00
CA ALA A 43 15.79 2.91 23.69
C ALA A 43 16.40 1.54 23.36
N LEU A 44 16.98 1.34 22.17
CA LEU A 44 17.35 0.00 21.69
C LEU A 44 18.87 -0.22 21.69
N SER A 45 19.29 -1.38 22.18
CA SER A 45 20.64 -1.91 22.00
C SER A 45 20.83 -2.51 20.60
N GLU A 46 22.07 -2.66 20.13
CA GLU A 46 22.37 -3.25 18.82
C GLU A 46 21.75 -4.64 18.61
N ALA A 47 21.68 -5.45 19.68
CA ALA A 47 21.07 -6.78 19.66
C ALA A 47 19.55 -6.70 19.47
N GLU A 48 18.88 -5.78 20.16
CA GLU A 48 17.45 -5.54 20.00
C GLU A 48 17.13 -4.99 18.61
N GLU A 49 17.99 -4.11 18.09
CA GLU A 49 17.84 -3.59 16.74
C GLU A 49 17.95 -4.70 15.69
N ALA A 50 18.96 -5.56 15.81
CA ALA A 50 19.15 -6.70 14.90
C ALA A 50 17.97 -7.68 14.98
N TYR A 51 17.48 -7.96 16.19
CA TYR A 51 16.32 -8.81 16.39
C TYR A 51 15.07 -8.21 15.71
N LEU A 52 14.77 -6.93 15.95
CA LEU A 52 13.60 -6.27 15.36
C LEU A 52 13.68 -6.24 13.83
N ARG A 53 14.85 -5.94 13.25
CA ARG A 53 15.04 -6.01 11.78
C ARG A 53 14.81 -7.43 11.25
N SER A 54 15.29 -8.45 11.95
CA SER A 54 15.05 -9.86 11.56
C SER A 54 13.58 -10.25 11.60
N ALA A 55 12.80 -9.60 12.49
CA ALA A 55 11.35 -9.74 12.60
C ALA A 55 10.58 -8.82 11.62
N GLY A 56 11.26 -8.07 10.75
CA GLY A 56 10.64 -7.25 9.71
C GLY A 56 10.42 -5.78 10.09
N ALA A 57 10.89 -5.32 11.26
CA ALA A 57 10.76 -3.93 11.65
C ALA A 57 11.58 -3.00 10.73
N ARG A 58 10.96 -1.89 10.30
CA ARG A 58 11.58 -0.83 9.49
C ARG A 58 11.87 0.39 10.35
N GLY A 59 12.91 1.16 10.00
CA GLY A 59 13.27 2.39 10.73
C GLY A 59 13.97 2.17 12.07
N VAL A 60 14.55 0.98 12.28
CA VAL A 60 15.27 0.62 13.50
C VAL A 60 16.74 1.04 13.41
N GLY A 61 17.16 1.96 14.30
CA GLY A 61 18.51 2.50 14.33
C GLY A 61 18.56 3.91 14.93
N ALA A 62 19.77 4.48 15.02
CA ALA A 62 19.95 5.89 15.32
C ALA A 62 19.26 6.76 14.28
N TRP A 63 18.45 7.72 14.73
CA TRP A 63 17.87 8.71 13.84
C TRP A 63 18.96 9.65 13.31
N SER A 64 18.91 9.94 12.02
CA SER A 64 19.67 11.01 11.38
C SER A 64 18.78 11.76 10.39
N GLU A 65 19.09 13.02 10.11
CA GLU A 65 18.39 13.81 9.08
C GLU A 65 18.47 13.13 7.69
N GLU A 66 19.60 12.49 7.38
CA GLU A 66 19.80 11.73 6.14
C GLU A 66 18.88 10.50 6.08
N SER A 67 18.85 9.68 7.14
CA SER A 67 17.95 8.52 7.22
C SER A 67 16.47 8.93 7.19
N ALA A 68 16.13 10.09 7.73
CA ALA A 68 14.78 10.62 7.65
C ALA A 68 14.44 11.05 6.20
N ALA A 69 15.35 11.75 5.52
CA ALA A 69 15.18 12.14 4.13
C ALA A 69 15.04 10.91 3.20
N ASP A 70 15.82 9.86 3.45
CA ASP A 70 15.71 8.58 2.74
C ASP A 70 14.35 7.92 2.97
N ASN A 71 13.88 7.86 4.22
CA ASN A 71 12.55 7.33 4.53
C ASN A 71 11.43 8.10 3.83
N VAL A 72 11.54 9.44 3.77
CA VAL A 72 10.62 10.29 3.04
C VAL A 72 10.62 9.95 1.55
N ALA A 73 11.81 9.81 0.95
CA ALA A 73 11.94 9.43 -0.45
C ALA A 73 11.34 8.06 -0.75
N VAL A 74 11.54 7.07 0.14
CA VAL A 74 10.94 5.72 0.04
C VAL A 74 9.42 5.79 0.09
N ILE A 75 8.84 6.48 1.08
CA ILE A 75 7.38 6.58 1.22
C ILE A 75 6.77 7.31 0.02
N ALA A 76 7.40 8.40 -0.43
CA ALA A 76 6.95 9.16 -1.60
C ALA A 76 7.03 8.32 -2.88
N GLY A 77 8.07 7.50 -3.02
CA GLY A 77 8.25 6.55 -4.12
C GLY A 77 7.18 5.47 -4.14
N GLU A 78 6.90 4.84 -2.99
CA GLU A 78 5.84 3.83 -2.86
C GLU A 78 4.46 4.41 -3.16
N PHE A 79 4.16 5.61 -2.65
CA PHE A 79 2.91 6.31 -2.97
C PHE A 79 2.80 6.60 -4.47
N ALA A 80 3.88 7.11 -5.07
CA ALA A 80 3.91 7.41 -6.49
C ALA A 80 3.73 6.17 -7.36
N GLN A 81 4.37 5.06 -7.00
CA GLN A 81 4.25 3.77 -7.67
C GLN A 81 2.81 3.23 -7.58
N MET A 82 2.21 3.32 -6.40
CA MET A 82 0.80 2.97 -6.18
C MET A 82 -0.14 3.81 -7.06
N VAL A 83 0.00 5.14 -7.08
CA VAL A 83 -0.84 6.03 -7.90
C VAL A 83 -0.63 5.84 -9.40
N THR A 84 0.60 5.53 -9.82
CA THR A 84 0.94 5.36 -11.24
C THR A 84 0.38 4.05 -11.80
N THR A 85 0.35 3.00 -10.98
CA THR A 85 -0.15 1.67 -11.39
C THR A 85 -1.62 1.43 -11.06
N ALA A 86 -2.23 2.28 -10.23
CA ALA A 86 -3.64 2.23 -9.86
C ALA A 86 -4.57 2.40 -11.07
N LEU A 87 -5.76 1.80 -10.95
CA LEU A 87 -6.81 1.86 -11.97
C LEU A 87 -7.68 3.11 -11.79
N SER A 88 -8.05 3.76 -12.87
CA SER A 88 -9.12 4.74 -12.89
C SER A 88 -10.48 4.09 -12.60
N GLN A 89 -11.46 4.87 -12.18
CA GLN A 89 -12.83 4.37 -11.98
C GLN A 89 -13.43 3.75 -13.25
N LYS A 90 -13.02 4.22 -14.44
CA LYS A 90 -13.44 3.66 -15.72
C LYS A 90 -12.83 2.27 -15.95
N GLU A 91 -11.53 2.12 -15.72
CA GLU A 91 -10.86 0.81 -15.84
C GLU A 91 -11.38 -0.18 -14.81
N VAL A 92 -11.73 0.27 -13.59
CA VAL A 92 -12.39 -0.59 -12.60
C VAL A 92 -13.80 -1.00 -13.05
N ALA A 93 -14.58 -0.10 -13.64
CA ALA A 93 -15.89 -0.42 -14.19
C ALA A 93 -15.79 -1.50 -15.29
N GLU A 94 -14.81 -1.36 -16.19
CA GLU A 94 -14.52 -2.34 -17.24
C GLU A 94 -14.07 -3.68 -16.65
N LEU A 95 -13.14 -3.67 -15.69
CA LEU A 95 -12.64 -4.87 -15.00
C LEU A 95 -13.77 -5.65 -14.31
N LEU A 96 -14.70 -4.94 -13.67
CA LEU A 96 -15.79 -5.55 -12.91
C LEU A 96 -17.06 -5.80 -13.75
N GLY A 97 -17.09 -5.36 -15.02
CA GLY A 97 -18.26 -5.48 -15.89
C GLY A 97 -19.48 -4.69 -15.40
N VAL A 98 -19.28 -3.55 -14.73
CA VAL A 98 -20.35 -2.71 -14.15
C VAL A 98 -20.27 -1.27 -14.63
N SER A 99 -21.30 -0.47 -14.37
CA SER A 99 -21.31 0.95 -14.75
C SER A 99 -20.40 1.80 -13.86
N ALA A 100 -19.92 2.94 -14.38
CA ALA A 100 -19.18 3.93 -13.58
C ALA A 100 -19.99 4.47 -12.40
N SER A 101 -21.32 4.51 -12.51
CA SER A 101 -22.22 4.87 -11.40
C SER A 101 -22.13 3.84 -10.27
N ARG A 102 -22.11 2.54 -10.61
CA ARG A 102 -21.94 1.46 -9.63
C ARG A 102 -20.60 1.53 -8.92
N ILE A 103 -19.52 1.86 -9.62
CA ILE A 103 -18.19 2.06 -8.99
C ILE A 103 -18.22 3.22 -8.01
N ARG A 104 -18.86 4.34 -8.37
CA ARG A 104 -19.01 5.49 -7.48
C ARG A 104 -19.76 5.13 -6.19
N GLN A 105 -20.87 4.41 -6.32
CA GLN A 105 -21.63 3.91 -5.16
C GLN A 105 -20.79 3.01 -4.26
N LYS A 106 -20.00 2.08 -4.84
CA LYS A 106 -19.11 1.21 -4.06
C LYS A 106 -18.04 2.01 -3.30
N LEU A 107 -17.47 3.04 -3.92
CA LEU A 107 -16.50 3.93 -3.26
C LEU A 107 -17.13 4.73 -2.12
N GLU A 108 -18.36 5.20 -2.30
CA GLU A 108 -19.11 5.93 -1.26
C GLU A 108 -19.54 5.03 -0.11
N ALA A 109 -19.84 3.76 -0.39
CA ALA A 109 -20.21 2.75 0.60
C ALA A 109 -19.01 2.12 1.33
N GLY A 110 -17.77 2.52 1.01
CA GLY A 110 -16.56 1.92 1.58
C GLY A 110 -16.31 0.47 1.14
N GLU A 111 -16.91 0.04 0.02
CA GLU A 111 -16.71 -1.29 -0.56
C GLU A 111 -15.53 -1.33 -1.53
N LEU A 112 -14.97 -0.17 -1.86
CA LEU A 112 -13.75 0.01 -2.63
C LEU A 112 -12.94 1.13 -1.99
N TYR A 113 -11.61 0.98 -2.02
CA TYR A 113 -10.63 1.94 -1.59
C TYR A 113 -10.17 2.80 -2.78
N ALA A 114 -10.05 4.10 -2.57
CA ALA A 114 -9.50 5.01 -3.56
C ALA A 114 -8.64 6.09 -2.95
N ILE A 115 -7.61 6.47 -3.71
CA ILE A 115 -6.70 7.56 -3.39
C ILE A 115 -7.12 8.78 -4.19
N ARG A 116 -7.19 9.93 -3.51
CA ARG A 116 -7.37 11.22 -4.16
C ARG A 116 -6.05 11.68 -4.76
N THR A 117 -6.06 12.02 -6.03
CA THR A 117 -4.92 12.56 -6.77
C THR A 117 -5.32 13.89 -7.41
N THR A 118 -4.35 14.60 -7.99
CA THR A 118 -4.62 15.81 -8.80
C THR A 118 -5.52 15.52 -10.00
N GLY A 119 -5.47 14.30 -10.57
CA GLY A 119 -6.28 13.85 -11.70
C GLY A 119 -7.60 13.19 -11.33
N GLY A 120 -8.00 13.22 -10.04
CA GLY A 120 -9.21 12.56 -9.53
C GLY A 120 -8.92 11.35 -8.64
N ARG A 121 -9.91 10.46 -8.48
CA ARG A 121 -9.79 9.26 -7.64
C ARG A 121 -9.31 8.05 -8.45
N VAL A 122 -8.28 7.39 -7.96
CA VAL A 122 -7.74 6.12 -8.51
C VAL A 122 -7.85 5.01 -7.48
N CYS A 123 -7.99 3.77 -7.93
CA CYS A 123 -8.18 2.58 -7.11
C CYS A 123 -6.89 1.73 -7.15
N PRO A 124 -6.16 1.60 -6.04
CA PRO A 124 -4.96 0.76 -5.97
C PRO A 124 -5.21 -0.69 -6.39
N ARG A 125 -4.22 -1.31 -7.03
CA ARG A 125 -4.35 -2.64 -7.65
C ARG A 125 -4.52 -3.78 -6.64
N PHE A 126 -4.06 -3.62 -5.40
CA PHE A 126 -4.13 -4.68 -4.38
C PHE A 126 -5.56 -5.21 -4.17
N GLN A 127 -6.58 -4.40 -4.46
CA GLN A 127 -8.00 -4.74 -4.26
C GLN A 127 -8.57 -5.73 -5.27
N PHE A 128 -7.84 -6.05 -6.33
CA PHE A 128 -8.38 -6.76 -7.48
C PHE A 128 -7.59 -8.03 -7.77
N GLY A 129 -8.32 -9.14 -7.96
CA GLY A 129 -7.82 -10.36 -8.57
C GLY A 129 -8.10 -10.38 -10.08
N SER A 130 -7.91 -11.55 -10.71
CA SER A 130 -8.12 -11.72 -12.15
C SER A 130 -9.58 -11.59 -12.62
N LYS A 131 -10.55 -11.74 -11.70
CA LYS A 131 -11.99 -11.79 -12.03
C LYS A 131 -12.87 -10.84 -11.21
N GLY A 132 -12.29 -9.97 -10.39
CA GLY A 132 -13.08 -9.09 -9.53
C GLY A 132 -12.34 -8.53 -8.34
N THR A 133 -13.09 -7.95 -7.41
CA THR A 133 -12.58 -7.52 -6.11
C THR A 133 -12.26 -8.73 -5.23
N LEU A 134 -11.36 -8.57 -4.26
CA LEU A 134 -11.10 -9.61 -3.26
C LEU A 134 -12.38 -9.94 -2.49
N ALA A 135 -12.63 -11.21 -2.22
CA ALA A 135 -13.78 -11.64 -1.43
C ALA A 135 -13.65 -11.14 0.01
N GLY A 136 -14.70 -10.54 0.56
CA GLY A 136 -14.68 -9.99 1.92
C GLY A 136 -13.93 -8.66 2.08
N LEU A 137 -13.44 -8.06 0.99
CA LEU A 137 -12.72 -6.77 1.02
C LEU A 137 -13.53 -5.67 1.70
N GLU A 138 -14.85 -5.62 1.47
CA GLU A 138 -15.73 -4.62 2.06
C GLU A 138 -15.79 -4.69 3.59
N ALA A 139 -15.60 -5.86 4.19
CA ALA A 139 -15.53 -6.00 5.64
C ALA A 139 -14.20 -5.44 6.17
N VAL A 140 -13.10 -5.75 5.47
CA VAL A 140 -11.76 -5.26 5.80
C VAL A 140 -11.69 -3.73 5.69
N LEU A 141 -12.20 -3.17 4.58
CA LEU A 141 -12.20 -1.71 4.37
C LEU A 141 -13.08 -0.96 5.38
N ARG A 142 -14.14 -1.58 5.90
CA ARG A 142 -14.96 -0.98 6.97
C ARG A 142 -14.28 -1.00 8.34
N ALA A 143 -13.36 -1.94 8.57
CA ALA A 143 -12.58 -2.01 9.82
C ALA A 143 -11.31 -1.14 9.77
N LEU A 144 -10.88 -0.72 8.59
CA LEU A 144 -9.74 0.16 8.40
C LEU A 144 -9.99 1.55 9.02
N ARG A 145 -8.99 2.08 9.74
CA ARG A 145 -9.06 3.44 10.30
C ARG A 145 -9.12 4.48 9.17
N PRO A 146 -10.05 5.46 9.21
CA PRO A 146 -10.16 6.49 8.18
C PRO A 146 -8.88 7.31 7.97
N GLU A 147 -8.06 7.44 9.01
CA GLU A 147 -6.80 8.20 9.02
C GLU A 147 -5.60 7.36 8.55
N ALA A 148 -5.80 6.07 8.25
CA ALA A 148 -4.72 5.18 7.83
C ALA A 148 -4.05 5.69 6.55
N HIS A 149 -2.73 5.84 6.62
CA HIS A 149 -1.95 6.38 5.51
C HIS A 149 -1.98 5.43 4.30
N PRO A 150 -2.19 5.89 3.05
CA PRO A 150 -2.36 5.00 1.89
C PRO A 150 -1.22 4.00 1.68
N VAL A 151 0.01 4.43 1.95
CA VAL A 151 1.20 3.54 1.89
C VAL A 151 1.15 2.46 2.95
N ALA A 152 0.68 2.77 4.17
CA ALA A 152 0.50 1.77 5.22
C ALA A 152 -0.59 0.76 4.83
N VAL A 153 -1.69 1.23 4.24
CA VAL A 153 -2.75 0.36 3.71
C VAL A 153 -2.21 -0.58 2.62
N GLN A 154 -1.44 -0.07 1.66
CA GLN A 154 -0.84 -0.93 0.63
C GLN A 154 0.13 -1.95 1.24
N ARG A 155 1.03 -1.53 2.12
CA ARG A 155 1.97 -2.44 2.80
C ARG A 155 1.22 -3.51 3.56
N PHE A 156 0.16 -3.15 4.30
CA PHE A 156 -0.69 -4.12 4.97
C PHE A 156 -1.20 -5.20 4.02
N PHE A 157 -1.77 -4.82 2.86
CA PHE A 157 -2.29 -5.83 1.93
C PHE A 157 -1.20 -6.64 1.22
N MET A 158 -0.03 -6.08 0.98
CA MET A 158 1.00 -6.67 0.12
C MET A 158 2.09 -7.43 0.89
N ASP A 159 2.35 -7.07 2.15
CA ASP A 159 3.36 -7.71 2.98
C ASP A 159 2.79 -8.98 3.63
N THR A 160 3.61 -10.05 3.70
CA THR A 160 3.22 -11.31 4.34
C THR A 160 3.04 -11.14 5.85
N HIS A 161 2.02 -11.76 6.43
CA HIS A 161 1.74 -11.68 7.85
C HIS A 161 1.85 -13.06 8.53
N PRO A 162 2.57 -13.19 9.67
CA PRO A 162 2.75 -14.48 10.34
C PRO A 162 1.43 -15.12 10.78
N ASP A 163 0.46 -14.31 11.21
CA ASP A 163 -0.86 -14.80 11.63
C ASP A 163 -1.76 -15.24 10.46
N LEU A 164 -1.33 -15.03 9.21
CA LEU A 164 -2.03 -15.46 8.00
C LEU A 164 -1.29 -16.65 7.35
N THR A 165 -1.05 -17.70 8.14
CA THR A 165 -0.39 -18.92 7.67
C THR A 165 -1.41 -19.87 7.05
N SER A 166 -1.16 -20.28 5.80
CA SER A 166 -1.99 -21.27 5.11
C SER A 166 -1.44 -22.67 5.32
N ASP A 167 -2.23 -23.54 5.95
CA ASP A 167 -1.88 -24.96 6.12
C ASP A 167 -1.71 -25.67 4.78
N THR A 168 -2.55 -25.32 3.80
CA THR A 168 -2.53 -25.93 2.46
C THR A 168 -1.28 -25.55 1.67
N LEU A 169 -0.84 -24.28 1.76
CA LEU A 169 0.34 -23.78 1.04
C LEU A 169 1.63 -23.88 1.88
N ASN A 170 1.51 -24.22 3.15
CA ASN A 170 2.60 -24.34 4.12
C ASN A 170 3.51 -23.09 4.18
N ARG A 171 2.90 -21.90 4.16
CA ARG A 171 3.61 -20.61 4.26
C ARG A 171 2.68 -19.49 4.78
N ALA A 172 3.29 -18.43 5.28
CA ALA A 172 2.62 -17.16 5.52
C ALA A 172 2.17 -16.51 4.19
N LEU A 173 0.99 -15.88 4.22
CA LEU A 173 0.39 -15.16 3.12
C LEU A 173 0.29 -13.66 3.47
N SER A 174 0.24 -12.81 2.45
CA SER A 174 -0.23 -11.44 2.66
C SER A 174 -1.76 -11.42 2.82
N PRO A 175 -2.36 -10.38 3.43
CA PRO A 175 -3.81 -10.22 3.46
C PRO A 175 -4.45 -10.25 2.07
N GLN A 176 -3.77 -9.72 1.05
CA GLN A 176 -4.24 -9.83 -0.32
C GLN A 176 -4.32 -11.29 -0.77
N GLU A 177 -3.22 -12.04 -0.65
CA GLU A 177 -3.16 -13.46 -1.03
C GLU A 177 -4.17 -14.30 -0.26
N TRP A 178 -4.34 -14.03 1.04
CA TRP A 178 -5.29 -14.71 1.92
C TRP A 178 -6.72 -14.60 1.37
N LEU A 179 -7.17 -13.39 1.05
CA LEU A 179 -8.50 -13.16 0.48
C LEU A 179 -8.62 -13.69 -0.96
N LEU A 180 -7.55 -13.60 -1.75
CA LEU A 180 -7.52 -14.11 -3.14
C LEU A 180 -7.67 -15.64 -3.20
N THR A 181 -7.11 -16.33 -2.21
CA THR A 181 -7.15 -17.79 -2.08
C THR A 181 -8.41 -18.30 -1.36
N GLY A 182 -9.31 -17.40 -0.98
CA GLY A 182 -10.61 -17.73 -0.40
C GLY A 182 -10.57 -18.14 1.07
N HIS A 183 -9.51 -17.78 1.80
CA HIS A 183 -9.49 -17.98 3.25
C HIS A 183 -10.44 -17.00 3.97
N PRO A 184 -10.87 -17.29 5.21
CA PRO A 184 -11.86 -16.48 5.92
C PRO A 184 -11.41 -15.03 6.15
N PRO A 185 -12.21 -14.01 5.78
CA PRO A 185 -11.81 -12.61 5.87
C PRO A 185 -11.67 -12.08 7.30
N GLU A 186 -12.25 -12.77 8.29
CA GLU A 186 -12.28 -12.34 9.70
C GLU A 186 -10.87 -12.15 10.28
N ALA A 187 -9.91 -13.01 9.90
CA ALA A 187 -8.52 -12.87 10.33
C ALA A 187 -7.92 -11.54 9.85
N VAL A 188 -8.19 -11.16 8.59
CA VAL A 188 -7.71 -9.89 8.02
C VAL A 188 -8.41 -8.69 8.65
N VAL A 189 -9.70 -8.81 8.97
CA VAL A 189 -10.48 -7.77 9.66
C VAL A 189 -9.91 -7.45 11.04
N ILE A 190 -9.43 -8.45 11.78
CA ILE A 190 -8.79 -8.23 13.08
C ILE A 190 -7.48 -7.44 12.88
N LEU A 191 -6.63 -7.89 11.96
CA LEU A 191 -5.31 -7.28 11.74
C LEU A 191 -5.41 -5.85 11.21
N VAL A 192 -6.36 -5.56 10.31
CA VAL A 192 -6.48 -4.22 9.72
C VAL A 192 -6.90 -3.15 10.74
N SER A 193 -7.51 -3.55 11.87
CA SER A 193 -7.89 -2.62 12.93
C SER A 193 -6.69 -1.99 13.66
N GLU A 194 -5.50 -2.58 13.48
CA GLU A 194 -4.25 -2.11 14.05
C GLU A 194 -3.51 -1.12 13.11
N VAL A 195 -3.93 -1.04 11.85
CA VAL A 195 -3.35 -0.22 10.75
C VAL A 195 -3.92 1.20 10.75
#